data_AF-A0A7J8T1G8-F1
#
_entry.id   AF-A0A7J8T1G8-F1
#
_cell.length_a   1.000
_cell.length_b   1.000
_cell.length_c   1.000
_cell.angle_alpha   90.00
_cell.angle_beta   90.00
_cell.angle_gamma   90.00
#
_symmetry.space_group_name_H-M   'P 1'
#
loop_
_entity.id
_entity.type
_entity.pdbx_description
1 polymer ?
#
loop_
_entity_poly.entity_id
_entity_poly.type
_entity_poly.pdbx_seq_one_letter_code
_entity_poly.pdbx_strand_id
1 'polypeptide(L)'
;MANSMVLASLMALGLLMAFSTTTQVEAAARAFFVFGDSLVDNGNNNYLATTARADSPPYGIDTPTRRPTGRFSNGKNIPDFISDALGSEPTLPYLSPELRGERLLVGANFASAGVGILNDTGIQFVSHQNF
;
A
#
# COMPACT_ATOMS: atom_id res chain seq x y z
N MET A 1 -39.74 -2.43 45.87
CA MET A 1 -39.36 -3.41 44.82
C MET A 1 -39.54 -2.85 43.42
N ALA A 2 -40.69 -2.26 43.06
CA ALA A 2 -40.90 -1.67 41.73
C ALA A 2 -39.85 -0.59 41.35
N ASN A 3 -39.56 0.38 42.24
CA ASN A 3 -38.60 1.46 41.94
C ASN A 3 -37.16 0.97 41.74
N SER A 4 -36.73 -0.11 42.43
CA SER A 4 -35.38 -0.66 42.26
C SER A 4 -35.24 -1.44 40.96
N MET A 5 -36.31 -2.10 40.51
CA MET A 5 -36.34 -2.80 39.22
C MET A 5 -36.30 -1.80 38.05
N VAL A 6 -37.05 -0.69 38.15
CA VAL A 6 -37.02 0.39 37.16
C VAL A 6 -35.63 1.01 37.04
N LEU A 7 -34.95 1.26 38.17
CA LEU A 7 -33.59 1.80 38.17
C LEU A 7 -32.59 0.84 37.50
N ALA A 8 -32.70 -0.46 37.78
CA ALA A 8 -31.85 -1.47 37.17
C ALA A 8 -32.07 -1.58 35.65
N SER A 9 -33.32 -1.49 35.18
CA SER A 9 -33.65 -1.47 33.75
C SER A 9 -33.11 -0.23 33.04
N LEU A 10 -33.17 0.95 33.68
CA LEU A 10 -32.60 2.19 33.14
C LEU A 10 -31.07 2.13 33.04
N MET A 11 -30.40 1.56 34.05
CA MET A 11 -28.94 1.35 34.00
C MET A 11 -28.54 0.35 32.91
N ALA A 12 -29.28 -0.75 32.75
CA ALA A 12 -29.03 -1.73 31.69
C ALA A 12 -29.24 -1.13 30.29
N LEU A 13 -30.29 -0.32 30.11
CA LEU A 13 -30.54 0.38 28.85
C LEU A 13 -29.45 1.42 28.56
N GLY A 14 -29.01 2.17 29.57
CA GLY A 14 -27.89 3.11 29.45
C GLY A 14 -26.58 2.42 29.03
N LEU A 15 -26.31 1.23 29.58
CA LEU A 15 -25.15 0.42 29.19
C LEU A 15 -25.26 -0.06 27.73
N LEU A 16 -26.42 -0.57 27.32
CA LEU A 16 -26.65 -1.01 25.93
C LEU A 16 -26.47 0.14 24.92
N MET A 17 -26.97 1.32 25.26
CA MET A 17 -26.86 2.51 24.43
C MET A 17 -25.39 2.98 24.33
N ALA A 18 -24.63 2.92 25.43
CA ALA A 18 -23.21 3.24 25.43
C ALA A 18 -22.37 2.29 24.56
N PHE A 19 -22.74 1.00 24.50
CA PHE A 19 -22.15 0.03 23.58
C PHE A 19 -22.55 0.24 22.11
N SER A 20 -23.71 0.85 21.86
CA SER A 20 -24.25 1.07 20.51
C SER A 20 -23.68 2.33 19.83
N THR A 21 -23.07 3.25 20.58
CA THR A 21 -22.58 4.54 20.07
C THR A 21 -21.17 4.53 19.49
N THR A 22 -20.48 3.39 19.43
CA THR A 22 -19.19 3.30 18.74
C THR A 22 -19.37 2.87 17.29
N THR A 23 -20.13 3.63 16.51
CA THR A 23 -19.95 3.60 15.06
C THR A 23 -18.67 4.36 14.76
N GLN A 24 -17.53 3.66 14.73
CA GLN A 24 -16.35 4.21 14.08
C GLN A 24 -16.78 4.50 12.64
N VAL A 25 -16.88 5.79 12.29
CA VAL A 25 -16.96 6.19 10.89
C VAL A 25 -15.60 5.82 10.32
N GLU A 26 -15.50 4.61 9.77
CA GLU A 26 -14.33 4.17 9.04
C GLU A 26 -14.16 5.18 7.90
N ALA A 27 -13.04 5.90 7.92
CA ALA A 27 -12.73 6.84 6.86
C ALA A 27 -12.82 6.07 5.55
N ALA A 28 -13.66 6.53 4.62
CA ALA A 28 -13.89 5.84 3.35
C ALA A 28 -12.54 5.44 2.74
N ALA A 29 -12.35 4.13 2.54
CA ALA A 29 -11.09 3.57 2.04
C ALA A 29 -10.65 4.34 0.79
N ARG A 30 -9.49 4.99 0.86
CA ARG A 30 -8.95 5.76 -0.27
C ARG A 30 -7.97 4.88 -1.01
N ALA A 31 -8.30 4.54 -2.25
CA ALA A 31 -7.34 3.88 -3.14
C ALA A 31 -6.12 4.79 -3.34
N PHE A 32 -4.93 4.21 -3.21
CA PHE A 32 -3.66 4.89 -3.38
C PHE A 32 -3.00 4.47 -4.68
N PHE A 33 -2.81 5.42 -5.60
CA PHE A 33 -2.17 5.18 -6.88
C PHE A 33 -0.83 5.90 -6.95
N VAL A 34 0.22 5.18 -7.31
CA VAL A 34 1.59 5.69 -7.32
C VAL A 34 2.11 5.71 -8.75
N PHE A 35 2.68 6.84 -9.17
CA PHE A 35 3.34 7.02 -10.44
C PHE A 35 4.72 7.62 -10.20
N GLY A 36 5.71 7.21 -10.99
CA GLY A 36 7.07 7.74 -10.89
C GLY A 36 8.12 6.78 -11.38
N ASP A 37 9.33 6.93 -10.84
CA ASP A 37 10.53 6.20 -11.23
C ASP A 37 10.99 5.23 -10.13
N SER A 38 12.29 4.91 -10.12
CA SER A 38 12.92 4.02 -9.15
C SER A 38 12.71 4.44 -7.68
N LEU A 39 12.54 5.73 -7.39
CA LEU A 39 12.37 6.22 -6.01
C LEU A 39 11.07 5.73 -5.37
N VAL A 40 10.09 5.39 -6.21
CA VAL A 40 8.76 4.96 -5.78
C VAL A 40 8.35 3.61 -6.36
N ASP A 41 9.16 3.00 -7.24
CA ASP A 41 8.96 1.62 -7.73
C ASP A 41 9.06 0.61 -6.57
N ASN A 42 8.07 -0.29 -6.50
CA ASN A 42 7.98 -1.36 -5.52
C ASN A 42 8.17 -2.76 -6.14
N GLY A 43 8.58 -2.84 -7.40
CA GLY A 43 8.95 -4.08 -8.07
C GLY A 43 8.33 -4.29 -9.45
N ASN A 44 7.77 -3.27 -10.10
CA ASN A 44 7.24 -3.42 -11.47
C ASN A 44 8.34 -3.90 -12.42
N ASN A 45 9.54 -3.38 -12.26
CA ASN A 45 10.67 -3.74 -13.11
C ASN A 45 11.09 -5.21 -13.01
N ASN A 46 10.65 -5.96 -11.99
CA ASN A 46 10.89 -7.41 -11.92
C ASN A 46 10.07 -8.19 -12.95
N TYR A 47 8.98 -7.60 -13.46
CA TYR A 47 8.17 -8.11 -14.57
C TYR A 47 8.63 -7.54 -15.95
N LEU A 48 9.60 -6.63 -15.88
CA LEU A 48 10.40 -6.00 -16.94
C LEU A 48 11.08 -6.94 -17.94
N ALA A 49 11.47 -6.47 -19.12
CA ALA A 49 12.69 -6.91 -19.81
C ALA A 49 13.75 -5.79 -19.75
N THR A 50 14.18 -5.42 -18.53
CA THR A 50 15.06 -4.28 -18.26
C THR A 50 16.25 -4.67 -17.36
N THR A 51 17.31 -3.88 -17.38
CA THR A 51 18.43 -3.97 -16.43
C THR A 51 18.21 -3.15 -15.17
N ALA A 52 17.25 -2.20 -15.17
CA ALA A 52 16.91 -1.40 -14.01
C ALA A 52 16.07 -2.22 -13.03
N ARG A 53 16.66 -3.14 -12.27
CA ARG A 53 15.96 -3.98 -11.29
C ARG A 53 16.57 -3.86 -9.90
N ALA A 54 15.71 -4.00 -8.90
CA ALA A 54 16.07 -4.07 -7.50
C ALA A 54 15.80 -5.49 -6.91
N ASP A 55 16.19 -6.51 -7.66
CA ASP A 55 16.02 -7.95 -7.37
C ASP A 55 17.31 -8.63 -6.87
N SER A 56 18.33 -7.84 -6.52
CA SER A 56 19.62 -8.29 -6.01
C SER A 56 20.08 -7.51 -4.76
N PRO A 57 21.04 -8.02 -3.97
CA PRO A 57 21.63 -7.23 -2.88
C PRO A 57 22.25 -5.92 -3.39
N PRO A 58 22.20 -4.81 -2.62
CA PRO A 58 21.82 -4.73 -1.21
C PRO A 58 20.32 -4.45 -0.98
N TYR A 59 19.48 -4.47 -2.02
CA TYR A 59 18.07 -4.11 -1.88
C TYR A 59 17.36 -5.04 -0.90
N GLY A 60 16.57 -4.46 0.00
CA GLY A 60 15.84 -5.22 1.01
C GLY A 60 16.66 -5.72 2.22
N ILE A 61 17.94 -5.34 2.37
CA ILE A 61 18.81 -5.77 3.48
C ILE A 61 18.29 -5.41 4.89
N ASP A 62 17.54 -4.33 5.02
CA ASP A 62 16.96 -3.86 6.29
C ASP A 62 15.57 -4.47 6.55
N THR A 63 15.05 -5.29 5.64
CA THR A 63 13.79 -6.02 5.87
C THR A 63 14.00 -7.23 6.77
N PRO A 64 12.96 -7.71 7.49
CA PRO A 64 13.06 -8.93 8.29
C PRO A 64 13.52 -10.16 7.50
N THR A 65 13.15 -10.23 6.21
CA THR A 65 13.53 -11.35 5.33
C THR A 65 14.95 -11.22 4.78
N ARG A 66 15.53 -10.01 4.78
CA ARG A 66 16.81 -9.66 4.12
C ARG A 66 16.90 -10.11 2.66
N ARG A 67 15.76 -10.20 1.97
CA ARG A 67 15.67 -10.55 0.55
C ARG A 67 15.38 -9.31 -0.29
N PRO A 68 15.85 -9.27 -1.56
CA PRO A 68 15.47 -8.22 -2.49
C PRO A 68 13.96 -8.10 -2.62
N THR A 69 13.46 -6.87 -2.52
CA THR A 69 12.03 -6.56 -2.46
C THR A 69 11.48 -5.97 -3.76
N GLY A 70 12.34 -5.68 -4.75
CA GLY A 70 11.97 -4.88 -5.92
C GLY A 70 11.95 -3.37 -5.67
N ARG A 71 12.21 -2.91 -4.45
CA ARG A 71 12.38 -1.48 -4.13
C ARG A 71 13.84 -1.08 -4.25
N PHE A 72 14.13 0.07 -4.85
CA PHE A 72 15.47 0.66 -4.92
C PHE A 72 15.90 1.28 -3.57
N SER A 73 15.78 0.49 -2.50
CA SER A 73 16.04 0.87 -1.11
C SER A 73 16.48 -0.38 -0.32
N ASN A 74 17.10 -0.18 0.84
CA ASN A 74 17.38 -1.27 1.78
C ASN A 74 16.10 -1.87 2.39
N GLY A 75 14.97 -1.17 2.31
CA GLY A 75 13.72 -1.63 2.89
C GLY A 75 12.52 -0.95 2.26
N LYS A 76 11.79 -0.17 3.06
CA LYS A 76 10.64 0.62 2.60
C LYS A 76 11.08 1.80 1.73
N ASN A 77 10.23 2.20 0.80
CA ASN A 77 10.31 3.43 0.02
C ASN A 77 9.17 4.39 0.40
N ILE A 78 9.10 5.57 -0.23
CA ILE A 78 8.14 6.63 0.12
C ILE A 78 6.68 6.13 0.10
N PRO A 79 6.20 5.43 -0.95
CA PRO A 79 4.86 4.83 -0.98
C PRO A 79 4.52 3.93 0.21
N ASP A 80 5.48 3.16 0.72
CA ASP A 80 5.23 2.30 1.88
C ASP A 80 4.94 3.12 3.13
N PHE A 81 5.72 4.18 3.38
CA PHE A 81 5.50 5.08 4.52
C PHE A 81 4.18 5.83 4.40
N ILE A 82 3.77 6.21 3.18
CA ILE A 82 2.46 6.80 2.94
C ILE A 82 1.34 5.78 3.22
N SER A 83 1.51 4.53 2.77
CA SER A 83 0.53 3.46 3.02
C SER A 83 0.38 3.19 4.53
N ASP A 84 1.50 3.14 5.27
CA ASP A 84 1.49 3.01 6.73
C ASP A 84 0.74 4.18 7.39
N ALA A 85 0.99 5.41 6.95
CA ALA A 85 0.34 6.61 7.48
C ALA A 85 -1.16 6.66 7.17
N LEU A 86 -1.58 6.06 6.05
CA LEU A 86 -2.99 5.88 5.69
C LEU A 86 -3.65 4.73 6.45
N GLY A 87 -2.89 3.89 7.16
CA GLY A 87 -3.39 2.65 7.76
C GLY A 87 -3.84 1.61 6.72
N SER A 88 -3.32 1.72 5.49
CA SER A 88 -3.67 0.84 4.37
C SER A 88 -2.61 -0.23 4.17
N GLU A 89 -2.99 -1.36 3.57
CA GLU A 89 -2.01 -2.27 2.99
C GLU A 89 -1.13 -1.53 1.96
N PRO A 90 0.15 -1.92 1.81
CA PRO A 90 0.99 -1.41 0.74
C PRO A 90 0.40 -1.75 -0.63
N THR A 91 0.47 -0.79 -1.56
CA THR A 91 0.13 -1.04 -2.96
C THR A 91 1.03 -2.11 -3.57
N LEU A 92 0.49 -2.91 -4.48
CA LEU A 92 1.26 -3.87 -5.26
C LEU A 92 1.78 -3.25 -6.57
N PRO A 93 2.86 -3.80 -7.16
CA PRO A 93 3.25 -3.46 -8.52
C PRO A 93 2.07 -3.71 -9.47
N TYR A 94 1.81 -2.78 -10.38
CA TYR A 94 0.77 -2.90 -11.41
C TYR A 94 0.88 -4.21 -12.20
N LEU A 95 2.11 -4.63 -12.51
CA LEU A 95 2.38 -5.84 -13.28
C LEU A 95 2.31 -7.13 -12.45
N SER A 96 2.05 -7.05 -11.15
CA SER A 96 1.96 -8.22 -10.29
C SER A 96 0.70 -9.05 -10.61
N PRO A 97 0.81 -10.38 -10.78
CA PRO A 97 -0.35 -11.26 -10.92
C PRO A 97 -1.22 -11.30 -9.64
N GLU A 98 -0.70 -10.83 -8.51
CA GLU A 98 -1.43 -10.74 -7.25
C GLU A 98 -2.33 -9.49 -7.16
N LEU A 99 -2.15 -8.52 -8.06
CA LEU A 99 -2.98 -7.32 -8.11
C LEU A 99 -4.35 -7.64 -8.75
N ARG A 100 -5.21 -8.29 -7.98
CA ARG A 100 -6.56 -8.72 -8.38
C ARG A 100 -7.53 -8.65 -7.19
N GLY A 101 -8.84 -8.66 -7.48
CA GLY A 101 -9.88 -8.67 -6.45
C GLY A 101 -9.80 -7.45 -5.53
N GLU A 102 -9.95 -7.66 -4.22
CA GLU A 102 -9.92 -6.60 -3.21
C GLU A 102 -8.58 -5.84 -3.17
N ARG A 103 -7.47 -6.46 -3.59
CA ARG A 103 -6.18 -5.77 -3.67
C ARG A 103 -6.16 -4.63 -4.69
N LEU A 104 -7.03 -4.66 -5.71
CA LEU A 104 -7.20 -3.52 -6.63
C LEU A 104 -7.87 -2.32 -5.95
N LEU A 105 -8.67 -2.55 -4.90
CA LEU A 105 -9.38 -1.49 -4.18
C LEU A 105 -8.44 -0.69 -3.26
N VAL A 106 -7.33 -1.30 -2.84
CA VAL A 106 -6.21 -0.62 -2.15
C VAL A 106 -5.52 0.38 -3.08
N GLY A 107 -5.53 0.12 -4.39
CA GLY A 107 -4.83 0.89 -5.42
C GLY A 107 -3.64 0.12 -6.00
N ALA A 108 -2.78 0.80 -6.76
CA ALA A 108 -1.69 0.16 -7.50
C ALA A 108 -0.50 1.11 -7.68
N ASN A 109 0.69 0.51 -7.77
CA ASN A 109 1.91 1.22 -8.08
C ASN A 109 2.27 1.01 -9.56
N PHE A 110 2.30 2.09 -10.32
CA PHE A 110 2.67 2.14 -11.74
C PHE A 110 4.09 2.64 -11.96
N ALA A 111 4.84 2.95 -10.91
CA ALA A 111 6.19 3.46 -11.05
C ALA A 111 7.13 2.41 -11.66
N SER A 112 8.08 2.86 -12.48
CA SER A 112 9.03 1.98 -13.15
C SER A 112 10.42 2.60 -13.14
N ALA A 113 11.41 1.88 -12.62
CA ALA A 113 12.78 2.34 -12.66
C ALA A 113 13.31 2.48 -14.09
N GLY A 114 14.13 3.50 -14.32
CA GLY A 114 14.66 3.80 -15.65
C GLY A 114 13.65 4.47 -16.58
N VAL A 115 12.43 4.77 -16.13
CA VAL A 115 11.54 5.69 -16.85
C VAL A 115 12.10 7.10 -16.80
N GLY A 116 11.90 7.86 -17.87
CA GLY A 116 12.25 9.27 -17.93
C GLY A 116 11.11 10.08 -18.53
N ILE A 117 11.17 11.41 -18.35
CA ILE A 117 10.13 12.33 -18.84
C ILE A 117 10.11 12.42 -20.37
N LEU A 118 11.27 12.25 -21.01
CA LEU A 118 11.42 12.29 -22.46
C LEU A 118 11.56 10.87 -22.99
N ASN A 119 11.06 10.61 -24.20
CA ASN A 119 11.18 9.30 -24.84
C ASN A 119 12.64 8.80 -24.89
N ASP A 120 13.58 9.73 -25.06
CA ASP A 120 14.99 9.39 -25.24
C ASP A 120 15.71 9.07 -23.91
N THR A 121 15.16 9.46 -22.76
CA THR A 121 15.84 9.30 -21.47
C THR A 121 15.66 7.90 -20.86
N GLY A 122 14.68 7.12 -21.31
CA GLY A 122 14.48 5.72 -20.89
C GLY A 122 15.22 4.67 -21.73
N ILE A 123 15.78 5.06 -22.89
CA ILE A 123 16.39 4.13 -23.87
C ILE A 123 17.53 3.32 -23.23
N GLN A 124 18.26 3.90 -22.28
CA GLN A 124 19.41 3.26 -21.62
C GLN A 124 19.05 1.98 -20.85
N PHE A 125 17.79 1.82 -20.45
CA PHE A 125 17.32 0.70 -19.63
C PHE A 125 16.46 -0.31 -20.40
N VAL A 126 16.36 -0.17 -21.73
CA VAL A 126 15.52 -1.02 -22.60
C VAL A 126 14.07 -1.09 -22.08
N SER A 127 13.60 -0.02 -21.46
CA SER A 127 12.24 0.10 -20.93
C SER A 127 11.43 1.03 -21.84
N HIS A 128 10.48 0.48 -22.58
CA HIS A 128 9.37 1.26 -23.16
C HIS A 128 8.12 0.92 -22.33
N GLN A 129 7.78 1.79 -21.39
CA GLN A 129 6.53 1.74 -20.65
C GLN A 129 5.66 2.90 -21.15
N ASN A 130 4.62 2.60 -21.92
CA ASN A 130 3.58 3.57 -22.24
C ASN A 130 2.43 3.34 -21.25
N PHE A 131 2.20 4.31 -20.37
CA PHE A 131 1.07 4.31 -19.42
C PHE A 131 -0.19 4.89 -20.07
#